data_AF-A0A6S6UF59-F1
#
_entry.id   AF-A0A6S6UF59-F1
#
_cell.length_a   1.000
_cell.length_b   1.000
_cell.length_c   1.000
_cell.angle_alpha   90.00
_cell.angle_beta   90.00
_cell.angle_gamma   90.00
#
_symmetry.space_group_name_H-M   'P 1'
#
loop_
_entity.id
_entity.type
_entity.pdbx_description
1 polymer ?
#
loop_
_entity_poly.entity_id
_entity_poly.type
_entity_poly.pdbx_seq_one_letter_code
_entity_poly.pdbx_strand_id
1 'polypeptide(L)'
;MKNNIFVLILIISAVLSVQAQNATLEKVYSVVKVQYEPSWYIEQHELWQKELEKNPKNADGWLSYYTTTRMVKVLAEDKETREKWFKKMASIVEAMKPHIKGTYEYYYIQGYHEMDRVKGIEHIFEAYKIDPTRPDVYDELVTHYELKRNKDKLKEVCTNWKASGDLSPTLLTWNYNMLVSTQKNAILITFGDNDTYPSWVLQYAEGIRTDVTVINSSLVLLEDYRNALFEELNIPKIEGEVTSQKMIIDHIIKHKGERPLYTAIIGNHRALGLSEHLFNVGLAMLYCEEEANTTSYLVKNFEKHILLDHLTCAVHVEAFPSAVDRYNLLYVPGMMMLYKHYILTEELSKQAKIKALILKISKGNQQEDAIQKQLEHCEKMAY
;
A
#
# COMPACT_ATOMS: atom_id res chain seq x y z
N MET A 1 -27.94 5.08 19.40
CA MET A 1 -28.63 5.25 18.10
C MET A 1 -27.89 4.40 17.09
N LYS A 2 -28.56 3.46 16.42
CA LYS A 2 -27.93 2.49 15.51
C LYS A 2 -27.20 3.22 14.38
N ASN A 3 -25.87 3.13 14.37
CA ASN A 3 -25.00 3.66 13.34
C ASN A 3 -25.12 2.77 12.10
N ASN A 4 -25.99 3.14 11.16
CA ASN A 4 -26.00 2.53 9.84
C ASN A 4 -24.74 2.96 9.07
N ILE A 5 -23.71 2.13 9.09
CA ILE A 5 -22.51 2.29 8.28
C ILE A 5 -22.88 1.95 6.83
N PHE A 6 -23.07 2.98 6.02
CA PHE A 6 -23.02 2.82 4.56
C PHE A 6 -21.57 2.53 4.16
N VAL A 7 -21.22 1.25 4.07
CA VAL A 7 -19.99 0.81 3.39
C VAL A 7 -20.26 0.93 1.89
N LEU A 8 -19.76 2.02 1.30
CA LEU A 8 -19.74 2.17 -0.16
C LEU A 8 -18.77 1.11 -0.70
N ILE A 9 -19.30 0.15 -1.47
CA ILE A 9 -18.48 -0.80 -2.23
C ILE A 9 -17.70 0.03 -3.25
N LEU A 10 -16.38 -0.04 -3.15
CA LEU A 10 -15.43 0.57 -4.08
C LEU A 10 -15.54 -0.14 -5.42
N ILE A 11 -16.50 0.27 -6.25
CA ILE A 11 -16.53 -0.07 -7.67
C ILE A 11 -15.61 0.96 -8.34
N ILE A 12 -14.43 0.51 -8.72
CA ILE A 12 -13.46 1.28 -9.49
C ILE A 12 -14.03 1.41 -10.90
N SER A 13 -14.71 2.51 -11.16
CA SER A 13 -15.14 2.89 -12.51
C SER A 13 -14.14 3.91 -13.02
N ALA A 14 -13.26 3.53 -13.94
CA ALA A 14 -12.31 4.41 -14.60
C ALA A 14 -13.00 5.64 -15.19
N VAL A 15 -12.52 6.85 -14.86
CA VAL A 15 -12.95 8.07 -15.56
C VAL A 15 -12.09 8.19 -16.81
N LEU A 16 -12.75 7.97 -17.95
CA LEU A 16 -12.24 8.13 -19.30
C LEU A 16 -11.77 9.57 -19.54
N SER A 17 -10.49 9.73 -19.84
CA SER A 17 -10.01 10.81 -20.69
C SER A 17 -9.33 10.17 -21.91
N VAL A 18 -10.12 9.93 -22.96
CA VAL A 18 -9.57 9.57 -24.27
C VAL A 18 -9.08 10.87 -24.91
N GLN A 19 -7.81 11.18 -24.71
CA GLN A 19 -7.06 11.92 -25.71
C GLN A 19 -6.28 10.87 -26.51
N ALA A 20 -6.63 10.74 -27.80
CA ALA A 20 -5.82 10.03 -28.77
C ALA A 20 -4.50 10.79 -28.95
N GLN A 21 -3.56 10.55 -28.03
CA GLN A 21 -2.16 10.92 -28.18
C GLN A 21 -1.54 9.90 -29.14
N ASN A 22 -0.78 10.37 -30.14
CA ASN A 22 0.11 9.47 -30.89
C ASN A 22 0.95 8.71 -29.85
N ALA A 23 0.77 7.39 -29.77
CA ALA A 23 1.32 6.62 -28.67
C ALA A 23 2.84 6.69 -28.67
N THR A 24 3.37 7.40 -27.67
CA THR A 24 4.81 7.53 -27.44
C THR A 24 5.29 6.34 -26.63
N LEU A 25 6.43 5.78 -27.02
CA LEU A 25 7.10 4.74 -26.26
C LEU A 25 7.56 5.31 -24.91
N GLU A 26 7.14 4.70 -23.80
CA GLU A 26 7.38 5.20 -22.45
C GLU A 26 7.94 4.12 -21.52
N LYS A 27 8.74 4.52 -20.52
CA LYS A 27 9.17 3.61 -19.45
C LYS A 27 7.95 3.16 -18.65
N VAL A 28 7.82 1.87 -18.43
CA VAL A 28 6.62 1.29 -17.80
C VAL A 28 6.90 0.98 -16.33
N TYR A 29 5.99 1.43 -15.48
CA TYR A 29 6.01 1.18 -14.03
C TYR A 29 4.91 0.20 -13.61
N SER A 30 5.10 -0.42 -12.44
CA SER A 30 4.07 -1.26 -11.83
C SER A 30 2.86 -0.44 -11.37
N VAL A 31 1.67 -1.05 -11.39
CA VAL A 31 0.42 -0.50 -10.82
C VAL A 31 0.54 -0.04 -9.37
N VAL A 32 1.51 -0.58 -8.62
CA VAL A 32 1.83 -0.15 -7.25
C VAL A 32 2.32 1.30 -7.22
N LYS A 33 3.08 1.74 -8.23
CA LYS A 33 3.58 3.12 -8.39
C LYS A 33 2.57 3.99 -9.14
N VAL A 34 2.10 3.53 -10.29
CA VAL A 34 1.12 4.23 -11.13
C VAL A 34 0.31 3.24 -11.93
N GLN A 35 -1.01 3.45 -11.96
CA GLN A 35 -1.95 2.61 -12.69
C GLN A 35 -2.49 3.36 -13.90
N TYR A 36 -2.33 2.76 -15.07
CA TYR A 36 -2.95 3.17 -16.32
C TYR A 36 -4.08 2.22 -16.70
N GLU A 37 -4.84 2.57 -17.75
CA GLU A 37 -5.84 1.67 -18.33
C GLU A 37 -5.19 0.41 -18.91
N PRO A 38 -5.85 -0.76 -18.86
CA PRO A 38 -5.33 -2.00 -19.45
C PRO A 38 -4.91 -1.85 -20.93
N SER A 39 -5.65 -1.06 -21.71
CA SER A 39 -5.34 -0.76 -23.11
C SER A 39 -4.00 -0.06 -23.29
N TRP A 40 -3.62 0.85 -22.39
CA TRP A 40 -2.33 1.55 -22.43
C TRP A 40 -1.17 0.56 -22.24
N TYR A 41 -1.29 -0.39 -21.30
CA TYR A 41 -0.24 -1.41 -21.12
C TYR A 41 -0.13 -2.35 -22.33
N ILE A 42 -1.24 -2.68 -22.99
CA ILE A 42 -1.24 -3.48 -24.23
C ILE A 42 -0.56 -2.70 -25.36
N GLU A 43 -0.85 -1.42 -25.52
CA GLU A 43 -0.21 -0.57 -26.52
C GLU A 43 1.30 -0.43 -26.27
N GLN A 44 1.71 -0.15 -25.03
CA GLN A 44 3.12 -0.11 -24.66
C GLN A 44 3.83 -1.46 -24.88
N HIS A 45 3.14 -2.59 -24.64
CA HIS A 45 3.69 -3.91 -24.94
C HIS A 45 4.06 -4.05 -26.43
N GLU A 46 3.18 -3.62 -27.33
CA GLU A 46 3.42 -3.67 -28.78
C GLU A 46 4.53 -2.71 -29.24
N LEU A 47 4.59 -1.51 -28.64
CA LEU A 47 5.63 -0.53 -28.94
C LEU A 47 7.01 -1.03 -28.47
N TRP A 48 7.11 -1.56 -27.25
CA TRP A 48 8.37 -2.12 -26.73
C TRP A 48 8.83 -3.35 -27.50
N GLN A 49 7.89 -4.20 -27.93
CA GLN A 49 8.23 -5.34 -28.79
C GLN A 49 8.92 -4.87 -30.08
N LYS A 50 8.33 -3.91 -30.80
CA LYS A 50 8.88 -3.36 -32.05
C LYS A 50 10.21 -2.63 -31.84
N GLU A 51 10.37 -1.97 -30.70
CA GLU A 51 11.64 -1.29 -30.35
C GLU A 51 12.77 -2.29 -30.11
N LEU A 52 12.50 -3.39 -29.39
CA LEU A 52 13.50 -4.40 -29.07
C LEU A 52 13.92 -5.25 -30.27
N GLU A 53 13.10 -5.33 -31.33
CA GLU A 53 13.52 -5.88 -32.62
C GLU A 53 14.65 -5.06 -33.26
N LYS A 54 14.65 -3.73 -33.07
CA LYS A 54 15.66 -2.82 -33.62
C LYS A 54 16.85 -2.66 -32.67
N ASN A 55 16.58 -2.59 -31.38
CA ASN A 55 17.55 -2.28 -30.33
C ASN A 55 17.56 -3.37 -29.24
N PRO A 56 17.94 -4.62 -29.58
CA PRO A 56 17.82 -5.75 -28.65
C PRO A 56 18.71 -5.63 -27.41
N LYS A 57 19.76 -4.80 -27.43
CA LYS A 57 20.64 -4.56 -26.28
C LYS A 57 20.08 -3.54 -25.28
N ASN A 58 18.90 -2.97 -25.52
CA ASN A 58 18.26 -2.01 -24.61
C ASN A 58 17.68 -2.73 -23.38
N ALA A 59 18.45 -2.79 -22.29
CA ALA A 59 18.05 -3.51 -21.09
C ALA A 59 16.85 -2.89 -20.37
N ASP A 60 16.78 -1.56 -20.24
CA ASP A 60 15.61 -0.86 -19.71
C ASP A 60 14.34 -1.10 -20.55
N GLY A 61 14.52 -1.27 -21.87
CA GLY A 61 13.44 -1.65 -22.78
C GLY A 61 12.90 -3.05 -22.50
N TRP A 62 13.76 -4.04 -22.25
CA TRP A 62 13.34 -5.37 -21.82
C TRP A 62 12.59 -5.35 -20.49
N LEU A 63 13.04 -4.53 -19.54
CA LEU A 63 12.34 -4.35 -18.27
C LEU A 63 10.95 -3.76 -18.47
N SER A 64 10.83 -2.71 -19.29
CA SER A 64 9.53 -2.11 -19.61
C SER A 64 8.63 -3.10 -20.37
N TYR A 65 9.19 -3.88 -21.29
CA TYR A 65 8.46 -4.91 -22.05
C TYR A 65 7.93 -6.04 -21.15
N TYR A 66 8.76 -6.51 -20.21
CA TYR A 66 8.31 -7.49 -19.21
C TYR A 66 7.23 -6.89 -18.29
N THR A 67 7.42 -5.64 -17.86
CA THR A 67 6.51 -4.96 -16.94
C THR A 67 5.13 -4.74 -17.55
N THR A 68 5.04 -4.31 -18.82
CA THR A 68 3.74 -4.18 -19.52
C THR A 68 2.98 -5.52 -19.49
N THR A 69 3.66 -6.60 -19.88
CA THR A 69 3.10 -7.96 -19.92
C THR A 69 2.59 -8.40 -18.55
N ARG A 70 3.37 -8.10 -17.50
CA ARG A 70 2.98 -8.35 -16.11
C ARG A 70 1.77 -7.53 -15.70
N MET A 71 1.71 -6.24 -16.04
CA MET A 71 0.61 -5.36 -15.63
C MET A 71 -0.71 -5.74 -16.30
N VAL A 72 -0.68 -6.12 -17.59
CA VAL A 72 -1.88 -6.66 -18.25
C VAL A 72 -2.36 -7.94 -17.56
N LYS A 73 -1.45 -8.84 -17.17
CA LYS A 73 -1.82 -10.02 -16.37
C LYS A 73 -2.45 -9.64 -15.03
N VAL A 74 -1.87 -8.68 -14.31
CA VAL A 74 -2.37 -8.27 -12.97
C VAL A 74 -3.75 -7.65 -13.05
N LEU A 75 -4.01 -6.84 -14.09
CA LEU A 75 -5.29 -6.15 -14.28
C LEU A 75 -6.36 -7.01 -14.96
N ALA A 76 -6.02 -8.21 -15.43
CA ALA A 76 -6.95 -9.09 -16.12
C ALA A 76 -8.00 -9.69 -15.17
N GLU A 77 -9.28 -9.47 -15.50
CA GLU A 77 -10.42 -9.93 -14.70
C GLU A 77 -10.59 -11.46 -14.78
N ASP A 78 -10.40 -12.04 -15.96
CA ASP A 78 -10.63 -13.46 -16.21
C ASP A 78 -9.34 -14.30 -16.15
N LYS A 79 -9.50 -15.59 -15.89
CA LYS A 79 -8.39 -16.54 -15.71
C LYS A 79 -7.66 -16.84 -17.03
N GLU A 80 -8.39 -16.88 -18.16
CA GLU A 80 -7.84 -17.21 -19.47
C GLU A 80 -6.85 -16.14 -19.93
N THR A 81 -7.23 -14.87 -19.81
CA THR A 81 -6.36 -13.73 -20.08
C THR A 81 -5.13 -13.76 -19.17
N ARG A 82 -5.29 -14.02 -17.87
CA ARG A 82 -4.15 -14.17 -16.94
C ARG A 82 -3.17 -15.24 -17.38
N GLU A 83 -3.64 -16.42 -17.76
CA GLU A 83 -2.78 -17.51 -18.23
C GLU A 83 -2.09 -17.18 -19.55
N LYS A 84 -2.80 -16.54 -20.49
CA LYS A 84 -2.24 -16.08 -21.77
C LYS A 84 -1.07 -15.13 -21.57
N TRP A 85 -1.25 -14.11 -20.72
CA TRP A 85 -0.20 -13.12 -20.47
C TRP A 85 0.94 -13.69 -19.61
N PHE A 86 0.65 -14.62 -18.70
CA PHE A 86 1.70 -15.35 -17.99
C PHE A 86 2.62 -16.13 -18.94
N LYS A 87 2.07 -16.83 -19.94
CA LYS A 87 2.87 -17.53 -20.96
C LYS A 87 3.74 -16.55 -21.77
N LYS A 88 3.20 -15.38 -22.13
CA LYS A 88 3.98 -14.32 -22.80
C LYS A 88 5.16 -13.85 -21.95
N MET A 89 4.97 -13.69 -20.63
CA MET A 89 6.07 -13.31 -19.73
C MET A 89 7.23 -14.31 -19.81
N ALA A 90 6.92 -15.62 -19.79
CA ALA A 90 7.95 -16.66 -19.91
C ALA A 90 8.70 -16.58 -21.26
N SER A 91 8.01 -16.30 -22.37
CA SER A 91 8.66 -16.09 -23.68
C SER A 91 9.62 -14.89 -23.69
N ILE A 92 9.28 -13.80 -22.99
CA ILE A 92 10.16 -12.62 -22.86
C ILE A 92 11.42 -12.97 -22.08
N VAL A 93 11.29 -13.74 -21.00
CA VAL A 93 12.42 -14.16 -20.14
C VAL A 93 13.43 -14.99 -20.91
N GLU A 94 12.97 -15.88 -21.80
CA GLU A 94 13.85 -16.63 -22.69
C GLU A 94 14.46 -15.75 -23.78
N ALA A 95 13.67 -14.87 -24.40
CA ALA A 95 14.10 -14.01 -25.49
C ALA A 95 15.16 -12.97 -25.07
N MET A 96 15.09 -12.44 -23.85
CA MET A 96 16.03 -11.40 -23.38
C MET A 96 17.45 -11.95 -23.13
N LYS A 97 17.58 -13.25 -22.84
CA LYS A 97 18.82 -13.90 -22.39
C LYS A 97 20.02 -13.69 -23.33
N PRO A 98 19.94 -13.95 -24.65
CA PRO A 98 21.08 -13.71 -25.55
C PRO A 98 21.47 -12.23 -25.69
N HIS A 99 20.62 -11.30 -25.25
CA HIS A 99 20.81 -9.87 -25.51
C HIS A 99 21.28 -9.07 -24.32
N ILE A 100 20.79 -9.39 -23.12
CA ILE A 100 21.04 -8.59 -21.90
C ILE A 100 21.48 -9.42 -20.70
N LYS A 101 21.85 -10.70 -20.88
CA LYS A 101 22.39 -11.50 -19.78
C LYS A 101 23.56 -10.79 -19.11
N GLY A 102 23.51 -10.69 -17.79
CA GLY A 102 24.54 -10.04 -16.98
C GLY A 102 24.23 -8.58 -16.64
N THR A 103 23.17 -7.97 -17.20
CA THR A 103 22.72 -6.64 -16.77
C THR A 103 21.85 -6.71 -15.52
N TYR A 104 21.67 -5.57 -14.85
CA TYR A 104 20.76 -5.42 -13.72
C TYR A 104 19.35 -5.90 -14.07
N GLU A 105 18.81 -5.45 -15.21
CA GLU A 105 17.45 -5.74 -15.66
C GLU A 105 17.24 -7.22 -15.90
N TYR A 106 18.23 -7.90 -16.47
CA TYR A 106 18.16 -9.35 -16.67
C TYR A 106 17.99 -10.07 -15.34
N TYR A 107 18.82 -9.76 -14.35
CA TYR A 107 18.74 -10.39 -13.04
C TYR A 107 17.48 -10.01 -12.28
N TYR A 108 17.06 -8.75 -12.33
CA TYR A 108 15.80 -8.32 -11.72
C TYR A 108 14.58 -9.04 -12.32
N ILE A 109 14.49 -9.11 -13.65
CA ILE A 109 13.40 -9.82 -14.35
C ILE A 109 13.42 -11.32 -14.01
N GLN A 110 14.60 -11.97 -14.00
CA GLN A 110 14.74 -13.37 -13.61
C GLN A 110 14.26 -13.61 -12.17
N GLY A 111 14.68 -12.76 -11.24
CA GLY A 111 14.28 -12.85 -9.84
C GLY A 111 12.77 -12.71 -9.65
N TYR A 112 12.15 -11.78 -10.37
CA TYR A 112 10.71 -11.55 -10.30
C TYR A 112 9.88 -12.64 -11.01
N HIS A 113 10.43 -13.28 -12.06
CA HIS A 113 9.74 -14.32 -12.81
C HIS A 113 9.80 -15.70 -12.15
N GLU A 114 10.88 -15.96 -11.42
CA GLU A 114 11.14 -17.25 -10.79
C GLU A 114 10.06 -17.59 -9.76
N MET A 115 9.49 -18.79 -9.89
CA MET A 115 8.44 -19.29 -9.01
C MET A 115 9.01 -19.81 -7.69
N ASP A 116 10.24 -20.30 -7.71
CA ASP A 116 10.98 -20.71 -6.52
C ASP A 116 11.61 -19.48 -5.84
N ARG A 117 11.01 -19.01 -4.74
CA ARG A 117 11.48 -17.84 -4.01
C ARG A 117 12.95 -17.90 -3.61
N VAL A 118 13.50 -19.11 -3.36
CA VAL A 118 14.92 -19.27 -2.98
C VAL A 118 15.82 -18.95 -4.16
N LYS A 119 15.47 -19.39 -5.37
CA LYS A 119 16.20 -19.06 -6.60
C LYS A 119 15.94 -17.62 -7.04
N GLY A 120 14.71 -17.15 -6.89
CA GLY A 120 14.33 -15.78 -7.25
C GLY A 120 15.17 -14.76 -6.51
N ILE A 121 15.33 -14.93 -5.19
CA ILE A 121 16.14 -13.99 -4.40
C ILE A 121 17.63 -14.02 -4.76
N GLU A 122 18.19 -15.16 -5.21
CA GLU A 122 19.58 -15.20 -5.68
C GLU A 122 19.79 -14.27 -6.88
N HIS A 123 18.85 -14.23 -7.82
CA HIS A 123 18.88 -13.28 -8.92
C HIS A 123 18.72 -11.83 -8.45
N ILE A 124 17.86 -11.55 -7.48
CA ILE A 124 17.73 -10.21 -6.88
C ILE A 124 19.04 -9.76 -6.24
N PHE A 125 19.78 -10.67 -5.57
CA PHE A 125 21.10 -10.34 -5.05
C PHE A 125 22.12 -10.05 -6.15
N GLU A 126 22.09 -10.75 -7.28
CA GLU A 126 22.96 -10.42 -8.43
C GLU A 126 22.62 -9.03 -9.01
N ALA A 127 21.34 -8.68 -9.14
CA ALA A 127 20.94 -7.32 -9.54
C ALA A 127 21.45 -6.27 -8.54
N TYR A 128 21.25 -6.51 -7.24
CA TYR A 128 21.71 -5.60 -6.19
C TYR A 128 23.23 -5.43 -6.14
N LYS A 129 24.00 -6.47 -6.45
CA LYS A 129 25.47 -6.38 -6.55
C LYS A 129 25.93 -5.49 -7.72
N ILE A 130 25.19 -5.49 -8.82
CA ILE A 130 25.51 -4.68 -10.01
C ILE A 130 25.28 -3.20 -9.72
N ASP A 131 24.12 -2.86 -9.16
CA ASP A 131 23.81 -1.49 -8.77
C ASP A 131 22.95 -1.47 -7.50
N PRO A 132 23.56 -1.24 -6.32
CA PRO A 132 22.83 -1.23 -5.07
C PRO A 132 22.05 0.06 -4.85
N THR A 133 22.13 1.04 -5.74
CA THR A 133 21.39 2.32 -5.61
C THR A 133 20.00 2.24 -6.24
N ARG A 134 19.76 1.23 -7.09
CA ARG A 134 18.49 1.09 -7.80
C ARG A 134 17.38 0.59 -6.89
N PRO A 135 16.22 1.28 -6.90
CA PRO A 135 15.17 0.98 -5.94
C PRO A 135 14.32 -0.25 -6.28
N ASP A 136 14.41 -0.75 -7.50
CA ASP A 136 13.51 -1.80 -8.00
C ASP A 136 13.63 -3.13 -7.24
N VAL A 137 14.72 -3.34 -6.48
CA VAL A 137 14.97 -4.58 -5.72
C VAL A 137 14.66 -4.46 -4.23
N TYR A 138 14.42 -3.26 -3.70
CA TYR A 138 14.37 -3.06 -2.26
C TYR A 138 13.16 -3.73 -1.60
N ASP A 139 12.01 -3.81 -2.28
CA ASP A 139 10.83 -4.53 -1.80
C ASP A 139 11.11 -6.02 -1.60
N GLU A 140 11.75 -6.67 -2.58
CA GLU A 140 12.16 -8.08 -2.49
C GLU A 140 13.23 -8.31 -1.41
N LEU A 141 14.21 -7.41 -1.28
CA LEU A 141 15.24 -7.48 -0.25
C LEU A 141 14.66 -7.30 1.16
N VAL A 142 13.79 -6.29 1.36
CA VAL A 142 13.11 -6.07 2.63
C VAL A 142 12.25 -7.28 2.98
N THR A 143 11.47 -7.79 2.02
CA THR A 143 10.67 -9.02 2.20
C THR A 143 11.55 -10.18 2.65
N HIS A 144 12.65 -10.44 1.95
CA HIS A 144 13.55 -11.53 2.29
C HIS A 144 14.10 -11.44 3.71
N TYR A 145 14.59 -10.26 4.10
CA TYR A 145 15.18 -10.07 5.43
C TYR A 145 14.12 -10.04 6.54
N GLU A 146 12.90 -9.57 6.26
CA GLU A 146 11.77 -9.60 7.18
C GLU A 146 11.30 -11.03 7.44
N LEU A 147 11.19 -11.86 6.39
CA LEU A 147 10.82 -13.27 6.54
C LEU A 147 11.85 -14.06 7.38
N LYS A 148 13.12 -13.65 7.33
CA LYS A 148 14.21 -14.22 8.13
C LYS A 148 14.43 -13.53 9.47
N ARG A 149 13.62 -12.51 9.82
CA ARG A 149 13.77 -11.67 11.01
C ARG A 149 15.17 -11.02 11.16
N ASN A 150 15.87 -10.76 10.05
CA ASN A 150 17.21 -10.16 10.06
C ASN A 150 17.13 -8.63 10.19
N LYS A 151 17.00 -8.15 11.42
CA LYS A 151 16.81 -6.73 11.77
C LYS A 151 17.98 -5.84 11.34
N ASP A 152 19.20 -6.34 11.36
CA ASP A 152 20.39 -5.57 10.93
C ASP A 152 20.35 -5.30 9.42
N LYS A 153 20.04 -6.34 8.62
CA LYS A 153 19.91 -6.18 7.17
C LYS A 153 18.67 -5.37 6.77
N LEU A 154 17.57 -5.48 7.50
CA LEU A 154 16.41 -4.60 7.31
C LEU A 154 16.78 -3.14 7.52
N LYS A 155 17.52 -2.82 8.59
CA LYS A 155 18.01 -1.46 8.84
C LYS A 155 18.86 -0.94 7.68
N GLU A 156 19.81 -1.73 7.19
CA GLU A 156 20.66 -1.38 6.05
C GLU A 156 19.83 -1.09 4.78
N VAL A 157 18.98 -2.05 4.38
CA VAL A 157 18.21 -1.96 3.13
C VAL A 157 17.15 -0.86 3.19
N CYS A 158 16.42 -0.73 4.29
CA CYS A 158 15.43 0.33 4.46
C CYS A 158 16.07 1.73 4.45
N THR A 159 17.28 1.87 5.02
CA THR A 159 18.04 3.13 4.97
C THR A 159 18.40 3.49 3.53
N ASN A 160 18.88 2.51 2.76
CA ASN A 160 19.22 2.70 1.36
C ASN A 160 17.99 3.01 0.50
N TRP A 161 16.86 2.33 0.74
CA TRP A 161 15.60 2.62 0.05
C TRP A 161 15.07 4.02 0.35
N LYS A 162 15.15 4.46 1.61
CA LYS A 162 14.78 5.84 1.94
C LYS A 162 15.68 6.84 1.22
N ALA A 163 17.00 6.59 1.21
CA ALA A 163 17.98 7.47 0.58
C ALA A 163 17.86 7.54 -0.94
N SER A 164 17.31 6.51 -1.60
CA SER A 164 17.11 6.51 -3.06
C SER A 164 16.05 7.49 -3.53
N GLY A 165 15.21 8.01 -2.62
CA GLY A 165 14.12 8.94 -2.96
C GLY A 165 12.99 8.33 -3.77
N ASP A 166 12.95 7.00 -3.90
CA ASP A 166 11.95 6.30 -4.72
C ASP A 166 10.56 6.26 -4.06
N LEU A 167 10.52 6.27 -2.72
CA LEU A 167 9.28 6.30 -1.97
C LEU A 167 8.69 7.71 -1.99
N SER A 168 7.44 7.81 -2.46
CA SER A 168 6.67 9.05 -2.43
C SER A 168 6.70 9.67 -1.01
N PRO A 169 7.07 10.95 -0.87
CA PRO A 169 7.02 11.63 0.43
C PRO A 169 5.60 11.67 1.02
N THR A 170 4.56 11.73 0.19
CA THR A 170 3.17 11.62 0.66
C THR A 170 2.86 10.23 1.18
N LEU A 171 3.32 9.18 0.48
CA LEU A 171 3.16 7.80 0.94
C LEU A 171 3.83 7.55 2.29
N LEU A 172 5.05 8.09 2.47
CA LEU A 172 5.76 8.06 3.75
C LEU A 172 5.01 8.83 4.84
N THR A 173 4.50 10.03 4.53
CA THR A 173 3.72 10.83 5.50
C THR A 173 2.43 10.12 5.92
N TRP A 174 1.76 9.46 4.98
CA TRP A 174 0.60 8.62 5.29
C TRP A 174 0.93 7.47 6.23
N ASN A 175 2.02 6.72 5.96
CA ASN A 175 2.45 5.62 6.83
C ASN A 175 2.91 6.12 8.21
N TYR A 176 3.58 7.28 8.28
CA TYR A 176 3.89 7.95 9.54
C TYR A 176 2.60 8.24 10.33
N ASN A 177 1.61 8.84 9.67
CA ASN A 177 0.32 9.20 10.28
C ASN A 177 -0.46 7.96 10.75
N MET A 178 -0.38 6.86 10.01
CA MET A 178 -0.93 5.57 10.43
C MET A 178 -0.23 5.03 11.68
N LEU A 179 1.10 5.00 11.69
CA LEU A 179 1.89 4.52 12.83
C LEU A 179 1.61 5.34 14.08
N VAL A 180 1.63 6.67 14.02
CA VAL A 180 1.37 7.55 15.20
C VAL A 180 -0.09 7.54 15.66
N SER A 181 -1.02 7.02 14.85
CA SER A 181 -2.42 6.82 15.26
C SER A 181 -2.60 5.64 16.22
N THR A 182 -1.60 4.76 16.35
CA THR A 182 -1.67 3.57 17.20
C THR A 182 -1.20 3.85 18.63
N GLN A 183 -1.73 3.11 19.60
CA GLN A 183 -1.22 3.10 20.97
C GLN A 183 0.16 2.43 21.09
N LYS A 184 0.83 2.63 22.23
CA LYS A 184 2.15 2.06 22.51
C LYS A 184 2.12 0.53 22.47
N ASN A 185 3.15 -0.10 21.91
CA ASN A 185 3.32 -1.56 21.81
C ASN A 185 2.21 -2.27 21.00
N ALA A 186 1.53 -1.56 20.12
CA ALA A 186 0.42 -2.09 19.33
C ALA A 186 0.88 -3.12 18.29
N ILE A 187 -0.06 -4.00 17.90
CA ILE A 187 0.03 -4.79 16.67
C ILE A 187 -0.78 -4.05 15.60
N LEU A 188 -0.18 -3.81 14.43
CA LEU A 188 -0.83 -3.18 13.29
C LEU A 188 -0.84 -4.14 12.10
N ILE A 189 -2.04 -4.58 11.69
CA ILE A 189 -2.23 -5.42 10.50
C ILE A 189 -2.33 -4.55 9.25
N THR A 190 -1.46 -4.79 8.27
CA THR A 190 -1.43 -4.11 6.97
C THR A 190 -1.83 -5.06 5.84
N PHE A 191 -2.24 -4.52 4.69
CA PHE A 191 -2.90 -5.32 3.64
C PHE A 191 -2.22 -5.31 2.27
N GLY A 192 -1.25 -4.43 2.05
CA GLY A 192 -0.54 -4.38 0.78
C GLY A 192 0.85 -3.76 0.91
N ASP A 193 1.45 -3.51 -0.24
CA ASP A 193 2.83 -3.02 -0.30
C ASP A 193 2.92 -1.58 0.26
N ASN A 194 1.93 -0.75 -0.07
CA ASN A 194 1.94 0.68 0.22
C ASN A 194 1.62 1.04 1.69
N ASP A 195 0.97 0.17 2.46
CA ASP A 195 0.80 0.34 3.92
C ASP A 195 1.82 -0.49 4.74
N THR A 196 2.61 -1.35 4.11
CA THR A 196 3.60 -2.21 4.79
C THR A 196 5.02 -1.69 4.64
N TYR A 197 5.56 -1.65 3.42
CA TYR A 197 6.98 -1.37 3.23
C TYR A 197 7.36 0.06 3.65
N PRO A 198 6.59 1.12 3.36
CA PRO A 198 6.94 2.45 3.84
C PRO A 198 6.86 2.54 5.37
N SER A 199 5.97 1.79 6.04
CA SER A 199 5.95 1.68 7.50
C SER A 199 7.24 1.04 8.04
N TRP A 200 7.68 -0.08 7.47
CA TRP A 200 8.96 -0.68 7.84
C TRP A 200 10.15 0.23 7.53
N VAL A 201 10.13 0.96 6.41
CA VAL A 201 11.18 1.92 6.09
C VAL A 201 11.25 3.02 7.15
N LEU A 202 10.13 3.59 7.58
CA LEU A 202 10.11 4.57 8.67
C LEU A 202 10.63 3.99 9.99
N GLN A 203 10.26 2.74 10.32
CA GLN A 203 10.71 2.08 11.55
C GLN A 203 12.22 1.80 11.54
N TYR A 204 12.72 1.19 10.47
CA TYR A 204 14.10 0.71 10.39
C TYR A 204 15.09 1.81 10.02
N ALA A 205 14.72 2.76 9.15
CA ALA A 205 15.61 3.86 8.73
C ALA A 205 15.56 5.06 9.68
N GLU A 206 14.39 5.41 10.22
CA GLU A 206 14.19 6.65 11.00
C GLU A 206 13.85 6.41 12.47
N GLY A 207 13.64 5.16 12.89
CA GLY A 207 13.31 4.83 14.29
C GLY A 207 11.90 5.25 14.70
N ILE A 208 11.01 5.51 13.75
CA ILE A 208 9.64 5.95 14.03
C ILE A 208 8.81 4.78 14.53
N ARG A 209 8.24 4.89 15.74
CA ARG A 209 7.28 3.90 16.29
C ARG A 209 7.78 2.45 16.20
N THR A 210 9.05 2.22 16.53
CA THR A 210 9.66 0.87 16.58
C THR A 210 9.03 -0.02 17.65
N ASP A 211 8.21 0.54 18.54
CA ASP A 211 7.37 -0.19 19.49
C ASP A 211 6.18 -0.91 18.83
N VAL A 212 5.73 -0.46 17.65
CA VAL A 212 4.58 -1.04 16.94
C VAL A 212 5.04 -2.23 16.11
N THR A 213 4.37 -3.38 16.24
CA THR A 213 4.62 -4.52 15.36
C THR A 213 3.74 -4.44 14.13
N VAL A 214 4.33 -4.14 12.98
CA VAL A 214 3.63 -4.10 11.68
C VAL A 214 3.62 -5.50 11.08
N ILE A 215 2.44 -6.05 10.81
CA ILE A 215 2.24 -7.39 10.28
C ILE A 215 1.48 -7.31 8.96
N ASN A 216 2.18 -7.65 7.86
CA ASN A 216 1.52 -7.81 6.56
C ASN A 216 0.64 -9.06 6.55
N SER A 217 -0.64 -8.87 6.24
CA SER A 217 -1.65 -9.94 6.24
C SER A 217 -1.40 -11.03 5.19
N SER A 218 -0.65 -10.76 4.13
CA SER A 218 -0.28 -11.76 3.12
C SER A 218 0.98 -12.52 3.51
N LEU A 219 2.01 -11.85 4.02
CA LEU A 219 3.25 -12.51 4.42
C LEU A 219 3.07 -13.42 5.63
N VAL A 220 2.20 -13.06 6.58
CA VAL A 220 1.92 -13.88 7.78
C VAL A 220 1.24 -15.23 7.45
N LEU A 221 0.81 -15.46 6.21
CA LEU A 221 0.39 -16.79 5.75
C LEU A 221 1.57 -17.77 5.66
N LEU A 222 2.80 -17.29 5.44
CA LEU A 222 4.00 -18.11 5.43
C LEU A 222 4.31 -18.61 6.85
N GLU A 223 4.32 -19.93 7.01
CA GLU A 223 4.37 -20.58 8.33
C GLU A 223 5.62 -20.22 9.13
N ASP A 224 6.82 -20.31 8.53
CA ASP A 224 8.07 -20.02 9.23
C ASP A 224 8.11 -18.58 9.74
N TYR A 225 7.73 -17.63 8.89
CA TYR A 225 7.67 -16.21 9.26
C TYR A 225 6.63 -15.96 10.36
N ARG A 226 5.42 -16.51 10.22
CA ARG A 226 4.37 -16.40 11.24
C ARG A 226 4.84 -16.94 12.58
N ASN A 227 5.46 -18.12 12.59
CA ASN A 227 5.91 -18.77 13.81
C ASN A 227 7.02 -17.97 14.51
N ALA A 228 8.00 -17.45 13.75
CA ALA A 228 9.05 -16.60 14.30
C ALA A 228 8.48 -15.29 14.89
N LEU A 229 7.54 -14.66 14.18
CA LEU A 229 6.87 -13.45 14.64
C LEU A 229 6.00 -13.69 15.88
N PHE A 230 5.28 -14.82 15.92
CA PHE A 230 4.45 -15.20 17.05
C PHE A 230 5.28 -15.46 18.30
N GLU A 231 6.44 -16.11 18.16
CA GLU A 231 7.40 -16.26 19.25
C GLU A 231 7.86 -14.92 19.81
N GLU A 232 8.26 -13.95 18.96
CA GLU A 232 8.63 -12.59 19.40
C GLU A 232 7.49 -11.88 20.16
N LEU A 233 6.24 -12.16 19.78
CA LEU A 233 5.05 -11.56 20.39
C LEU A 233 4.51 -12.34 21.59
N ASN A 234 5.09 -13.48 21.95
CA ASN A 234 4.51 -14.43 22.93
C ASN A 234 3.09 -14.88 22.56
N ILE A 235 2.82 -15.06 21.26
CA ILE A 235 1.59 -15.65 20.72
C ILE A 235 1.90 -17.15 20.45
N PRO A 236 1.05 -18.09 20.88
CA PRO A 236 1.28 -19.51 20.60
C PRO A 236 1.19 -19.78 19.09
N LYS A 237 1.88 -20.81 18.61
CA LYS A 237 1.72 -21.26 17.21
C LYS A 237 0.28 -21.71 16.96
N ILE A 238 -0.16 -21.60 15.71
CA ILE A 238 -1.45 -22.16 15.30
C ILE A 238 -1.25 -23.66 15.09
N GLU A 239 -2.07 -24.47 15.73
CA GLU A 239 -2.08 -25.92 15.51
C GLU A 239 -2.88 -26.23 14.24
N GLY A 240 -2.31 -27.04 13.35
CA GLY A 240 -2.95 -27.47 12.11
C GLY A 240 -2.74 -26.52 10.93
N GLU A 241 -3.44 -26.81 9.83
CA GLU A 241 -3.33 -26.07 8.58
C GLU A 241 -3.99 -24.69 8.67
N VAL A 242 -3.28 -23.66 8.23
CA VAL A 242 -3.81 -22.31 8.11
C VAL A 242 -4.45 -22.09 6.75
N THR A 243 -5.77 -21.91 6.74
CA THR A 243 -6.56 -21.84 5.49
C THR A 243 -6.95 -20.41 5.09
N SER A 244 -6.78 -19.42 5.96
CA SER A 244 -7.17 -18.04 5.66
C SER A 244 -6.46 -17.00 6.53
N GLN A 245 -6.41 -15.76 6.03
CA GLN A 245 -5.96 -14.58 6.80
C GLN A 245 -6.83 -14.35 8.05
N LYS A 246 -8.15 -14.58 7.93
CA LYS A 246 -9.09 -14.43 9.03
C LYS A 246 -8.71 -15.32 10.21
N MET A 247 -8.37 -16.59 9.96
CA MET A 247 -7.95 -17.53 11.01
C MET A 247 -6.74 -17.02 11.79
N ILE A 248 -5.76 -16.42 11.11
CA ILE A 248 -4.58 -15.84 11.75
C ILE A 248 -4.97 -14.62 12.60
N ILE A 249 -5.81 -13.73 12.07
CA ILE A 249 -6.22 -12.52 12.79
C ILE A 249 -7.07 -12.88 14.02
N ASP A 250 -7.99 -13.83 13.90
CA ASP A 250 -8.77 -14.36 15.04
C ASP A 250 -7.84 -14.95 16.12
N HIS A 251 -6.79 -15.66 15.69
CA HIS A 251 -5.78 -16.20 16.60
C HIS A 251 -4.97 -15.09 17.29
N ILE A 252 -4.59 -14.04 16.58
CA ILE A 252 -3.94 -12.85 17.16
C ILE A 252 -4.88 -12.19 18.17
N ILE A 253 -6.16 -11.98 17.84
CA ILE A 253 -7.16 -11.40 18.75
C ILE A 253 -7.21 -12.18 20.06
N LYS A 254 -7.27 -13.51 19.98
CA LYS A 254 -7.34 -14.40 21.15
C LYS A 254 -6.09 -14.38 22.02
N HIS A 255 -4.92 -14.12 21.44
CA HIS A 255 -3.63 -14.36 22.10
C HIS A 255 -2.70 -13.14 22.22
N LYS A 256 -3.09 -11.97 21.70
CA LYS A 256 -2.30 -10.73 21.76
C LYS A 256 -2.05 -10.20 23.20
N GLY A 257 -2.81 -10.70 24.18
CA GLY A 257 -2.83 -10.19 25.55
C GLY A 257 -3.30 -8.74 25.59
N GLU A 258 -2.60 -7.92 26.39
CA GLU A 258 -2.90 -6.49 26.56
C GLU A 258 -2.47 -5.62 25.37
N ARG A 259 -1.83 -6.18 24.34
CA ARG A 259 -1.40 -5.39 23.17
C ARG A 259 -2.64 -4.87 22.44
N PRO A 260 -2.72 -3.55 22.18
CA PRO A 260 -3.74 -2.99 21.31
C PRO A 260 -3.61 -3.57 19.90
N LEU A 261 -4.73 -3.90 19.27
CA LEU A 261 -4.76 -4.39 17.89
C LEU A 261 -5.34 -3.32 16.98
N TYR A 262 -4.65 -3.07 15.88
CA TYR A 262 -5.05 -2.14 14.84
C TYR A 262 -5.01 -2.80 13.48
N THR A 263 -5.77 -2.25 12.55
CA THR A 263 -5.65 -2.56 11.12
C THR A 263 -5.46 -1.28 10.32
N ALA A 264 -4.76 -1.36 9.19
CA ALA A 264 -4.74 -0.28 8.22
C ALA A 264 -6.15 -0.06 7.65
N ILE A 265 -6.48 1.19 7.33
CA ILE A 265 -7.82 1.58 6.86
C ILE A 265 -8.23 0.94 5.52
N ILE A 266 -7.25 0.55 4.70
CA ILE A 266 -7.49 0.03 3.34
C ILE A 266 -7.91 -1.45 3.29
N GLY A 267 -7.97 -2.13 4.44
CA GLY A 267 -8.27 -3.56 4.50
C GLY A 267 -9.70 -3.91 4.11
N ASN A 268 -9.91 -5.12 3.60
CA ASN A 268 -11.26 -5.68 3.41
C ASN A 268 -11.81 -6.22 4.75
N HIS A 269 -12.11 -5.31 5.67
CA HIS A 269 -12.52 -5.65 7.04
C HIS A 269 -13.81 -6.47 7.09
N ARG A 270 -14.70 -6.31 6.09
CA ARG A 270 -15.93 -7.10 5.96
C ARG A 270 -15.63 -8.57 5.70
N ALA A 271 -14.72 -8.87 4.78
CA ALA A 271 -14.31 -10.26 4.50
C ALA A 271 -13.63 -10.91 5.71
N LEU A 272 -13.01 -10.12 6.58
CA LEU A 272 -12.40 -10.57 7.83
C LEU A 272 -13.39 -10.69 9.00
N GLY A 273 -14.64 -10.21 8.83
CA GLY A 273 -15.64 -10.20 9.90
C GLY A 273 -15.29 -9.25 11.05
N LEU A 274 -14.53 -8.18 10.80
CA LEU A 274 -14.04 -7.25 11.82
C LEU A 274 -14.83 -5.93 11.86
N SER A 275 -15.76 -5.70 10.92
CA SER A 275 -16.41 -4.39 10.71
C SER A 275 -17.08 -3.82 11.96
N GLU A 276 -17.76 -4.65 12.76
CA GLU A 276 -18.47 -4.21 13.97
C GLU A 276 -17.53 -3.94 15.16
N HIS A 277 -16.26 -4.35 15.07
CA HIS A 277 -15.26 -4.23 16.13
C HIS A 277 -14.17 -3.22 15.80
N LEU A 278 -14.21 -2.58 14.62
CA LEU A 278 -13.18 -1.65 14.17
C LEU A 278 -13.67 -0.22 14.22
N PHE A 279 -12.89 0.62 14.90
CA PHE A 279 -13.19 2.02 15.11
C PHE A 279 -12.10 2.89 14.49
N ASN A 280 -12.49 3.83 13.63
CA ASN A 280 -11.53 4.75 13.02
C ASN A 280 -10.98 5.73 14.08
N VAL A 281 -9.66 5.73 14.26
CA VAL A 281 -8.96 6.66 15.15
C VAL A 281 -7.91 7.49 14.41
N GLY A 282 -8.04 7.64 13.09
CA GLY A 282 -7.05 8.29 12.24
C GLY A 282 -6.85 7.52 10.96
N LEU A 283 -5.59 7.19 10.68
CA LEU A 283 -5.21 6.41 9.49
C LEU A 283 -5.05 4.91 9.83
N ALA A 284 -5.39 4.55 11.07
CA ALA A 284 -5.51 3.19 11.57
C ALA A 284 -6.89 2.98 12.21
N MET A 285 -7.35 1.74 12.18
CA MET A 285 -8.61 1.29 12.78
C MET A 285 -8.29 0.50 14.05
N LEU A 286 -8.78 0.96 15.21
CA LEU A 286 -8.63 0.26 16.49
C LEU A 286 -9.63 -0.88 16.59
N TYR A 287 -9.17 -2.09 16.96
CA TYR A 287 -10.03 -3.22 17.30
C TYR A 287 -10.45 -3.17 18.78
N CYS A 288 -11.76 -3.20 19.05
CA CYS A 288 -12.34 -3.33 20.39
C CYS A 288 -13.47 -4.38 20.38
N GLU A 289 -13.48 -5.27 21.37
CA GLU A 289 -14.57 -6.25 21.56
C GLU A 289 -15.86 -5.59 22.06
N GLU A 290 -15.71 -4.57 22.92
CA GLU A 290 -16.82 -3.79 23.47
C GLU A 290 -16.96 -2.43 22.77
N GLU A 291 -18.18 -1.86 22.76
CA GLU A 291 -18.41 -0.50 22.29
C GLU A 291 -17.60 0.50 23.13
N ALA A 292 -16.50 0.99 22.57
CA ALA A 292 -15.67 2.03 23.17
C ALA A 292 -15.97 3.39 22.54
N ASN A 293 -16.04 4.45 23.34
CA ASN A 293 -16.04 5.81 22.80
C ASN A 293 -14.64 6.15 22.28
N THR A 294 -14.44 5.92 20.98
CA THR A 294 -13.15 6.12 20.31
C THR A 294 -12.95 7.54 19.78
N THR A 295 -13.96 8.41 19.91
CA THR A 295 -13.90 9.80 19.44
C THR A 295 -12.73 10.55 20.06
N SER A 296 -12.44 10.35 21.34
CA SER A 296 -11.30 11.00 22.01
C SER A 296 -9.94 10.59 21.43
N TYR A 297 -9.79 9.33 20.98
CA TYR A 297 -8.57 8.89 20.30
C TYR A 297 -8.44 9.55 18.93
N LEU A 298 -9.53 9.59 18.16
CA LEU A 298 -9.57 10.27 16.87
C LEU A 298 -9.19 11.75 16.98
N VAL A 299 -9.83 12.48 17.90
CA VAL A 299 -9.56 13.91 18.17
C VAL A 299 -8.11 14.10 18.58
N LYS A 300 -7.62 13.32 19.56
CA LYS A 300 -6.23 13.38 20.00
C LYS A 300 -5.27 13.16 18.83
N ASN A 301 -5.49 12.14 18.01
CA ASN A 301 -4.59 11.80 16.92
C ASN A 301 -4.53 12.91 15.86
N PHE A 302 -5.68 13.41 15.40
CA PHE A 302 -5.70 14.50 14.41
C PHE A 302 -5.21 15.85 14.95
N GLU A 303 -5.46 16.16 16.21
CA GLU A 303 -5.05 17.45 16.79
C GLU A 303 -3.59 17.48 17.27
N LYS A 304 -2.98 16.32 17.57
CA LYS A 304 -1.67 16.25 18.25
C LYS A 304 -0.60 15.42 17.55
N HIS A 305 -0.97 14.49 16.68
CA HIS A 305 -0.02 13.48 16.17
C HIS A 305 0.05 13.42 14.65
N ILE A 306 -1.08 13.52 13.96
CA ILE A 306 -1.17 13.45 12.50
C ILE A 306 -0.65 14.75 11.88
N LEU A 307 0.26 14.61 10.92
CA LEU A 307 0.78 15.71 10.10
C LEU A 307 -0.15 15.96 8.92
N LEU A 308 -0.76 17.16 8.89
CA LEU A 308 -1.73 17.54 7.84
C LEU A 308 -1.17 18.53 6.82
N ASP A 309 0.02 19.10 7.05
CA ASP A 309 0.55 20.21 6.25
C ASP A 309 0.68 19.85 4.77
N HIS A 310 1.11 18.61 4.46
CA HIS A 310 1.21 18.07 3.10
C HIS A 310 -0.13 18.05 2.33
N LEU A 311 -1.27 18.04 3.04
CA LEU A 311 -2.60 18.11 2.44
C LEU A 311 -3.01 19.57 2.14
N THR A 312 -2.34 20.53 2.76
CA THR A 312 -2.65 21.96 2.64
C THR A 312 -1.73 22.70 1.67
N CYS A 313 -0.48 22.26 1.50
CA CYS A 313 0.46 22.83 0.56
C CYS A 313 1.32 21.75 -0.11
N ALA A 314 1.56 21.91 -1.42
CA ALA A 314 2.50 21.06 -2.15
C ALA A 314 3.93 21.57 -1.90
N VAL A 315 4.66 20.88 -1.02
CA VAL A 315 6.05 21.21 -0.67
C VAL A 315 7.08 20.44 -1.52
N HIS A 316 6.62 19.48 -2.31
CA HIS A 316 7.42 18.66 -3.21
C HIS A 316 6.61 18.30 -4.46
N VAL A 317 7.32 17.87 -5.51
CA VAL A 317 6.72 17.36 -6.75
C VAL A 317 6.64 15.85 -6.66
N GLU A 318 5.44 15.30 -6.80
CA GLU A 318 5.20 13.86 -6.82
C GLU A 318 5.48 13.29 -8.20
N ALA A 319 6.25 12.20 -8.27
CA ALA A 319 6.49 11.49 -9.52
C ALA A 319 5.20 10.91 -10.11
N PHE A 320 4.25 10.52 -9.24
CA PHE A 320 2.96 9.92 -9.62
C PHE A 320 1.79 10.59 -8.88
N PRO A 321 1.35 11.80 -9.30
CA PRO A 321 0.32 12.56 -8.60
C PRO A 321 -1.02 11.81 -8.42
N SER A 322 -1.41 10.98 -9.40
CA SER A 322 -2.67 10.21 -9.32
C SER A 322 -2.67 9.15 -8.21
N ALA A 323 -1.49 8.67 -7.77
CA ALA A 323 -1.38 7.78 -6.62
C ALA A 323 -1.61 8.54 -5.29
N VAL A 324 -1.11 9.78 -5.22
CA VAL A 324 -1.25 10.66 -4.06
C VAL A 324 -2.70 10.99 -3.76
N ASP A 325 -3.51 11.27 -4.78
CA ASP A 325 -4.94 11.55 -4.62
C ASP A 325 -5.66 10.39 -3.91
N ARG A 326 -5.28 9.15 -4.21
CA ARG A 326 -5.86 7.96 -3.55
C ARG A 326 -5.47 7.88 -2.07
N TYR A 327 -4.24 8.20 -1.72
CA TYR A 327 -3.80 8.18 -0.31
C TYR A 327 -4.43 9.32 0.50
N ASN A 328 -4.58 10.50 -0.09
CA ASN A 328 -5.19 11.66 0.58
C ASN A 328 -6.66 11.40 0.93
N LEU A 329 -7.41 10.70 0.07
CA LEU A 329 -8.79 10.32 0.37
C LEU A 329 -8.93 9.46 1.62
N LEU A 330 -7.90 8.73 2.05
CA LEU A 330 -7.94 7.88 3.24
C LEU A 330 -8.09 8.69 4.53
N TYR A 331 -7.83 10.00 4.50
CA TYR A 331 -8.07 10.88 5.64
C TYR A 331 -9.56 11.23 5.81
N VAL A 332 -10.33 11.22 4.72
CA VAL A 332 -11.71 11.72 4.70
C VAL A 332 -12.64 11.03 5.71
N PRO A 333 -12.62 9.69 5.89
CA PRO A 333 -13.48 9.03 6.87
C PRO A 333 -13.30 9.55 8.30
N GLY A 334 -12.05 9.67 8.77
CA GLY A 334 -11.73 10.21 10.09
C GLY A 334 -12.03 11.70 10.19
N MET A 335 -11.71 12.48 9.15
CA MET A 335 -12.01 13.91 9.11
C MET A 335 -13.53 14.19 9.14
N MET A 336 -14.35 13.35 8.51
CA MET A 336 -15.80 13.47 8.55
C MET A 336 -16.36 13.20 9.95
N MET A 337 -15.79 12.23 10.67
CA MET A 337 -16.14 11.99 12.07
C MET A 337 -15.77 13.19 12.96
N LEU A 338 -14.60 13.81 12.74
CA LEU A 338 -14.22 15.04 13.43
C LEU A 338 -15.09 16.23 13.08
N TYR A 339 -15.49 16.36 11.81
CA TYR A 339 -16.41 17.39 11.37
C TYR A 339 -17.72 17.35 12.16
N LYS A 340 -18.32 16.15 12.28
CA LYS A 340 -19.50 15.91 13.11
C LYS A 340 -19.24 16.22 14.59
N HIS A 341 -18.08 15.80 15.11
CA HIS A 341 -17.71 16.10 16.50
C HIS A 341 -17.63 17.61 16.77
N TYR A 342 -16.95 18.37 15.91
CA TYR A 342 -16.80 19.82 16.08
C TYR A 342 -18.11 20.60 15.91
N ILE A 343 -19.04 20.08 15.10
CA ILE A 343 -20.42 20.60 15.07
C ILE A 343 -21.07 20.42 16.45
N LEU A 344 -21.05 19.20 16.98
CA LEU A 344 -21.70 18.86 18.25
C LEU A 344 -21.10 19.58 19.46
N THR A 345 -19.80 19.92 19.39
CA THR A 345 -19.10 20.66 20.46
C THR A 345 -18.98 22.15 20.18
N GLU A 346 -19.65 22.67 19.15
CA GLU A 346 -19.67 24.10 18.78
C GLU A 346 -18.27 24.71 18.49
N GLU A 347 -17.33 23.91 18.00
CA GLU A 347 -15.96 24.29 17.69
C GLU A 347 -15.84 24.87 16.27
N LEU A 348 -16.48 26.03 16.03
CA LEU A 348 -16.67 26.62 14.70
C LEU A 348 -15.38 26.79 13.88
N SER A 349 -14.26 27.17 14.52
CA SER A 349 -12.97 27.33 13.83
C SER A 349 -12.42 25.99 13.34
N LYS A 350 -12.51 24.94 14.17
CA LYS A 350 -12.04 23.59 13.82
C LYS A 350 -12.93 22.95 12.77
N GLN A 351 -14.25 23.14 12.90
CA GLN A 351 -15.24 22.75 11.91
C GLN A 351 -14.91 23.33 10.53
N ALA A 352 -14.68 24.65 10.44
CA ALA A 352 -14.37 25.31 9.17
C ALA A 352 -13.07 24.79 8.55
N LYS A 353 -12.01 24.61 9.36
CA LYS A 353 -10.72 24.09 8.91
C LYS A 353 -10.83 22.67 8.36
N ILE A 354 -11.49 21.76 9.08
CA ILE A 354 -11.60 20.36 8.63
C ILE A 354 -12.48 20.25 7.39
N LYS A 355 -13.57 21.04 7.28
CA LYS A 355 -14.39 21.12 6.06
C LYS A 355 -13.59 21.55 4.85
N ALA A 356 -12.80 22.62 4.98
CA ALA A 356 -11.95 23.12 3.91
C ALA A 356 -10.95 22.06 3.43
N LEU A 357 -10.38 21.29 4.36
CA LEU A 357 -9.44 20.23 4.05
C LEU A 357 -10.10 19.05 3.34
N ILE A 358 -11.28 18.61 3.81
CA ILE A 358 -12.08 17.56 3.16
C ILE A 358 -12.38 17.95 1.71
N LEU A 359 -12.90 19.16 1.47
CA LEU A 359 -13.25 19.65 0.14
C LEU A 359 -12.02 19.77 -0.77
N LYS A 360 -10.87 20.19 -0.22
CA LYS A 360 -9.62 20.28 -0.98
C LYS A 360 -9.15 18.90 -1.45
N ILE A 361 -9.17 17.92 -0.56
CA ILE A 361 -8.72 16.54 -0.85
C ILE A 361 -9.68 15.83 -1.80
N SER A 362 -10.98 16.10 -1.70
CA SER A 362 -11.98 15.45 -2.55
C SER A 362 -12.06 16.04 -3.96
N LYS A 363 -11.53 17.24 -4.19
CA LYS A 363 -11.67 17.97 -5.46
C LYS A 363 -11.11 17.19 -6.65
N GLY A 364 -11.90 17.06 -7.70
CA GLY A 364 -11.55 16.34 -8.93
C GLY A 364 -11.58 14.81 -8.79
N ASN A 365 -11.96 14.28 -7.62
CA ASN A 365 -12.11 12.87 -7.41
C ASN A 365 -13.55 12.39 -7.69
N GLN A 366 -13.71 11.13 -8.07
CA GLN A 366 -15.01 10.49 -8.29
C GLN A 366 -15.94 10.53 -7.07
N GLN A 367 -15.39 10.67 -5.86
CA GLN A 367 -16.16 10.75 -4.62
C GLN A 367 -16.53 12.18 -4.21
N GLU A 368 -16.12 13.22 -4.95
CA GLU A 368 -16.33 14.63 -4.61
C GLU A 368 -17.80 14.94 -4.29
N ASP A 369 -18.70 14.61 -5.22
CA ASP A 369 -20.14 14.87 -5.07
C ASP A 369 -20.75 14.15 -3.86
N ALA A 370 -20.32 12.91 -3.58
CA ALA A 370 -20.83 12.13 -2.47
C ALA A 370 -20.35 12.73 -1.12
N ILE A 371 -19.08 13.13 -1.05
CA ILE A 371 -18.48 13.77 0.12
C ILE A 371 -19.15 15.12 0.38
N GLN A 372 -19.38 15.93 -0.65
CA GLN A 372 -20.05 17.22 -0.53
C GLN A 372 -21.48 17.06 0.01
N LYS A 373 -22.28 16.15 -0.55
CA LYS A 373 -23.63 15.84 -0.05
C LYS A 373 -23.63 15.40 1.40
N GLN A 374 -22.61 14.64 1.83
CA GLN A 374 -22.48 14.20 3.21
C GLN A 374 -22.17 15.36 4.16
N LEU A 375 -21.30 16.31 3.76
CA LEU A 375 -21.04 17.52 4.55
C LEU A 375 -22.32 18.35 4.74
N GLU A 376 -23.07 18.60 3.66
CA GLU A 376 -24.33 19.34 3.69
C GLU A 376 -25.38 18.65 4.57
N HIS A 377 -25.44 17.32 4.53
CA HIS A 377 -26.33 16.55 5.40
C HIS A 377 -25.97 16.70 6.88
N CYS A 378 -24.68 16.68 7.24
CA CYS A 378 -24.24 16.86 8.62
C CYS A 378 -24.61 18.25 9.16
N GLU A 379 -24.53 19.29 8.33
CA GLU A 379 -24.94 20.66 8.71
C GLU A 379 -26.44 20.74 8.96
N LYS A 380 -27.26 20.11 8.11
CA LYS A 380 -28.73 20.09 8.26
C LYS A 380 -29.22 19.33 9.49
N MET A 381 -28.41 18.45 10.07
CA MET A 381 -28.78 17.73 11.30
C MET A 381 -28.41 18.49 12.57
N ALA A 382 -27.60 19.54 12.44
CA ALA A 382 -27.04 20.31 13.55
C ALA A 382 -27.90 21.52 13.96
N TYR A 383 -28.74 21.97 13.04
CA TYR A 383 -29.68 23.09 13.15
C TYR A 383 -31.07 22.57 12.82
#